data_AF-A0A0A2GQ55-F1
#
_entry.id   AF-A0A0A2GQ55-F1
#
_cell.length_a   1.000
_cell.length_b   1.000
_cell.length_c   1.000
_cell.angle_alpha   90.00
_cell.angle_beta   90.00
_cell.angle_gamma   90.00
#
_symmetry.space_group_name_H-M   'P 1'
#
loop_
_entity.id
_entity.type
_entity.pdbx_description
1 polymer ?
#
loop_
_entity_poly.entity_id
_entity_poly.type
_entity_poly.pdbx_seq_one_letter_code
_entity_poly.pdbx_strand_id
1 'polypeptide(L)'
;MWQRIQTLWLLLAGIAMTVLLFKPIGLLIGPEGQGYVMNVLGLYAPATNALVKSTWGLFALDAIIVLISFATIFLYKKRILQIRLCIFNILVTIGFLIYLGIQIWQICSAENLEFGFRFWLCMPIVSIILHYLAIRGIGADEAMIRAAERLR
;
A
#
# COMPACT_ATOMS: atom_id res chain seq x y z
N MET A 1 11.23 4.20 -21.62
CA MET A 1 11.10 5.06 -20.42
C MET A 1 11.72 4.45 -19.15
N TRP A 2 12.26 3.22 -19.18
CA TRP A 2 12.93 2.56 -18.03
C TRP A 2 14.13 3.32 -17.43
N GLN A 3 14.63 4.37 -18.10
CA GLN A 3 15.70 5.25 -17.59
C GLN A 3 15.17 6.50 -16.86
N ARG A 4 13.85 6.67 -16.69
CA ARG A 4 13.29 7.82 -15.95
C ARG A 4 13.02 7.44 -14.51
N ILE A 5 13.48 8.28 -13.58
CA ILE A 5 13.37 8.08 -12.13
C ILE A 5 11.92 7.89 -11.64
N GLN A 6 10.93 8.39 -12.38
CA GLN A 6 9.49 8.16 -12.12
C GLN A 6 9.09 6.68 -12.17
N THR A 7 9.61 5.93 -13.15
CA THR A 7 9.29 4.50 -13.28
C THR A 7 9.88 3.70 -12.13
N LEU A 8 11.04 4.14 -11.60
CA LEU A 8 11.63 3.57 -10.38
C LEU A 8 10.75 3.84 -9.16
N TRP A 9 10.19 5.05 -9.02
CA TRP A 9 9.31 5.40 -7.91
C TRP A 9 8.02 4.56 -7.90
N LEU A 10 7.40 4.37 -9.07
CA LEU A 10 6.23 3.48 -9.21
C LEU A 10 6.56 2.02 -8.92
N LEU A 11 7.71 1.55 -9.41
CA LEU A 11 8.17 0.18 -9.16
C LEU A 11 8.40 -0.05 -7.66
N LEU A 12 9.11 0.85 -6.99
CA LEU A 12 9.37 0.76 -5.55
C LEU A 12 8.07 0.82 -4.74
N ALA A 13 7.10 1.65 -5.14
CA ALA A 13 5.80 1.71 -4.48
C ALA A 13 5.02 0.38 -4.60
N GLY A 14 4.99 -0.20 -5.81
CA GLY A 14 4.38 -1.51 -6.04
C GLY A 14 5.08 -2.62 -5.26
N ILE A 15 6.42 -2.62 -5.21
CA ILE A 15 7.20 -3.58 -4.43
C ILE A 15 6.92 -3.43 -2.93
N ALA A 16 6.87 -2.21 -2.40
CA ALA A 16 6.59 -1.95 -0.98
C ALA A 16 5.24 -2.56 -0.55
N MET A 17 4.20 -2.36 -1.36
CA MET A 17 2.87 -2.95 -1.11
C MET A 17 2.87 -4.47 -1.34
N THR A 18 3.60 -4.97 -2.33
CA THR A 18 3.75 -6.42 -2.55
C THR A 18 4.42 -7.11 -1.36
N VAL A 19 5.43 -6.47 -0.75
CA VAL A 19 6.08 -7.00 0.46
C VAL A 19 5.10 -7.07 1.62
N LEU A 20 4.17 -6.11 1.73
CA LEU A 20 3.15 -6.10 2.77
C LEU A 20 2.23 -7.34 2.70
N LEU A 21 1.85 -7.80 1.50
CA LEU A 21 1.05 -9.01 1.31
C LEU A 21 1.62 -10.26 2.00
N PHE A 22 2.96 -10.36 2.07
CA PHE A 22 3.66 -11.52 2.63
C PHE A 22 4.19 -11.30 4.04
N LYS A 23 4.06 -10.09 4.61
CA LYS A 23 4.63 -9.74 5.91
C LYS A 23 3.54 -9.50 6.96
N PRO A 24 3.84 -9.82 8.24
CA PRO A 24 2.94 -9.52 9.33
C PRO A 24 2.86 -8.02 9.58
N ILE A 25 1.64 -7.50 9.57
CA ILE A 25 1.33 -6.07 9.73
C ILE A 25 1.49 -5.65 11.20
N GLY A 26 1.14 -6.53 12.14
CA GLY A 26 1.16 -6.22 13.56
C GLY A 26 1.16 -7.45 14.44
N LEU A 27 1.52 -7.26 15.71
CA LEU A 27 1.36 -8.28 16.75
C LEU A 27 0.32 -7.76 17.74
N LEU A 28 -0.70 -8.55 18.05
CA LEU A 28 -1.70 -8.22 19.06
C LEU A 28 -1.39 -9.03 20.33
N ILE A 29 -1.32 -8.40 21.51
CA ILE A 29 -0.99 -9.09 22.76
C ILE A 29 -2.25 -9.21 23.60
N GLY A 30 -2.63 -10.44 23.95
CA GLY A 30 -3.75 -10.71 24.83
C GLY A 30 -3.44 -10.50 26.31
N PRO A 31 -4.46 -10.38 27.15
CA PRO A 31 -4.30 -10.14 28.59
C PRO A 31 -3.54 -11.26 29.32
N GLU A 32 -3.51 -12.47 28.76
CA GLU A 32 -2.72 -13.60 29.26
C GLU A 32 -1.29 -13.67 28.68
N GLY A 33 -0.83 -12.63 27.97
CA GLY A 33 0.48 -12.59 27.33
C GLY A 33 0.57 -13.40 26.03
N GLN A 34 -0.55 -13.94 25.53
CA GLN A 34 -0.60 -14.63 24.24
C GLN A 34 -0.48 -13.60 23.10
N GLY A 35 0.60 -13.67 22.32
CA GLY A 35 0.71 -12.87 21.10
C GLY A 35 -0.17 -13.44 19.99
N TYR A 36 -0.71 -12.60 19.11
CA TYR A 36 -1.43 -12.97 17.90
C TYR A 36 -0.78 -12.25 16.73
N VAL A 37 -0.59 -12.93 15.61
CA VAL A 37 0.04 -12.34 14.44
C VAL A 37 -1.03 -11.93 13.45
N MET A 38 -1.05 -10.64 13.10
CA MET A 38 -2.00 -10.09 12.13
C MET A 38 -1.31 -9.94 10.77
N ASN A 39 -1.82 -10.65 9.78
CA ASN A 39 -1.45 -10.53 8.38
C ASN A 39 -2.58 -9.85 7.60
N VAL A 40 -2.32 -9.50 6.34
CA VAL A 40 -3.35 -8.94 5.44
C VAL A 40 -4.53 -9.90 5.24
N LEU A 41 -4.30 -11.22 5.34
CA LEU A 41 -5.32 -12.26 5.19
C LEU A 41 -6.17 -12.49 6.45
N GLY A 42 -5.60 -12.27 7.64
CA GLY A 42 -6.27 -12.61 8.89
C GLY A 42 -5.40 -12.51 10.12
N LEU A 43 -6.06 -12.69 11.26
CA LEU A 43 -5.45 -12.83 12.57
C LEU A 43 -5.22 -14.32 12.88
N TYR A 44 -3.98 -14.67 13.23
CA TYR A 44 -3.58 -16.04 13.52
C TYR A 44 -3.07 -16.17 14.95
N ALA A 45 -3.50 -17.23 15.63
CA ALA A 45 -2.95 -17.61 16.94
C ALA A 45 -1.62 -18.36 16.75
N PRO A 46 -0.51 -17.97 17.39
CA PRO A 46 0.81 -18.53 17.12
C PRO A 46 0.99 -19.97 17.58
N ALA A 47 0.23 -20.43 18.58
CA ALA A 47 0.35 -21.79 19.12
C ALA A 47 -0.23 -22.86 18.17
N THR A 48 -1.30 -22.54 17.46
CA THR A 48 -2.04 -23.50 16.61
C THR A 48 -2.06 -23.10 15.14
N ASN A 49 -1.56 -21.91 14.82
CA ASN A 49 -1.70 -21.25 13.52
C ASN A 49 -3.17 -21.19 13.03
N ALA A 50 -4.12 -21.24 13.97
CA ALA A 50 -5.54 -21.22 13.68
C ALA A 50 -5.96 -19.80 13.30
N LEU A 51 -6.81 -19.70 12.27
CA LEU A 51 -7.41 -18.44 11.85
C LEU A 51 -8.47 -18.04 12.88
N VAL A 52 -8.20 -16.97 13.62
CA VAL A 52 -9.12 -16.42 14.63
C VAL A 52 -10.14 -15.50 13.96
N LYS A 53 -9.66 -14.60 13.10
CA LYS A 53 -10.50 -13.66 12.35
C LYS A 53 -9.99 -13.49 10.94
N SER A 54 -10.87 -13.66 9.96
CA SER A 54 -10.55 -13.37 8.57
C SER A 54 -10.62 -11.87 8.30
N THR A 55 -9.57 -11.32 7.72
CA THR A 55 -9.50 -9.93 7.23
C THR A 55 -9.21 -9.88 5.74
N TRP A 56 -9.73 -10.86 4.99
CA TRP A 56 -9.54 -10.98 3.54
C TRP A 56 -9.80 -9.69 2.74
N GLY A 57 -10.66 -8.80 3.27
CA GLY A 57 -10.92 -7.48 2.67
C GLY A 57 -9.66 -6.59 2.59
N LEU A 58 -8.75 -6.69 3.55
CA LEU A 58 -7.45 -6.01 3.49
C LEU A 58 -6.62 -6.57 2.35
N PHE A 59 -6.62 -7.90 2.17
CA PHE A 59 -5.87 -8.56 1.11
C PHE A 59 -6.38 -8.15 -0.27
N ALA A 60 -7.70 -8.11 -0.46
CA ALA A 60 -8.30 -7.67 -1.70
C ALA A 60 -7.93 -6.21 -2.04
N LEU A 61 -7.97 -5.31 -1.06
CA LEU A 61 -7.58 -3.91 -1.25
C LEU A 61 -6.09 -3.77 -1.59
N ASP A 62 -5.22 -4.46 -0.85
CA ASP A 62 -3.77 -4.42 -1.10
C ASP A 62 -3.42 -5.00 -2.48
N ALA A 63 -4.06 -6.11 -2.88
CA ALA A 63 -3.90 -6.67 -4.21
C ALA A 63 -4.33 -5.68 -5.32
N ILE A 64 -5.43 -4.94 -5.14
CA ILE A 64 -5.86 -3.90 -6.07
C ILE A 64 -4.82 -2.79 -6.16
N ILE A 65 -4.27 -2.34 -5.03
CA ILE A 65 -3.22 -1.32 -4.97
C ILE A 65 -1.99 -1.77 -5.78
N VAL A 66 -1.50 -2.99 -5.52
CA VAL A 66 -0.36 -3.58 -6.19
C VAL A 66 -0.60 -3.68 -7.70
N LEU A 67 -1.76 -4.20 -8.12
CA LEU A 67 -2.11 -4.34 -9.53
C LEU A 67 -2.14 -2.99 -10.24
N ILE A 68 -2.72 -1.96 -9.62
CA ILE A 68 -2.76 -0.61 -10.18
C ILE A 68 -1.33 -0.06 -10.29
N SER A 69 -0.49 -0.18 -9.25
CA SER A 69 0.88 0.32 -9.27
C SER A 69 1.68 -0.30 -10.42
N PHE A 70 1.61 -1.63 -10.63
CA PHE A 70 2.29 -2.26 -11.76
C PHE A 70 1.66 -1.92 -13.11
N ALA A 71 0.32 -1.87 -13.22
CA ALA A 71 -0.35 -1.48 -14.45
C ALA A 71 0.05 -0.07 -14.89
N THR A 72 0.19 0.87 -13.94
CA THR A 72 0.59 2.25 -14.27
C THR A 72 1.97 2.37 -14.90
N ILE A 73 2.88 1.41 -14.69
CA ILE A 73 4.21 1.40 -15.30
C ILE A 73 4.11 1.18 -16.82
N PHE A 74 3.18 0.32 -17.27
CA PHE A 74 2.96 0.02 -18.68
C PHE A 74 2.23 1.14 -19.43
N LEU A 75 1.54 2.04 -18.72
CA LEU A 75 0.80 3.17 -19.27
C LEU A 75 1.69 4.38 -19.64
N TYR A 76 2.98 4.16 -19.87
CA TYR A 76 3.99 5.19 -20.11
C TYR A 76 3.70 6.13 -21.30
N LYS A 77 2.89 5.67 -22.27
CA LYS A 77 2.46 6.49 -23.43
C LYS A 77 1.36 7.50 -23.08
N LYS A 78 0.67 7.34 -21.94
CA LYS A 78 -0.51 8.12 -21.53
C LYS A 78 -0.25 8.80 -20.18
N ARG A 79 0.64 9.79 -20.17
CA ARG A 79 1.14 10.49 -18.96
C ARG A 79 0.03 11.05 -18.06
N ILE A 80 -1.00 11.66 -18.65
CA ILE A 80 -2.17 12.18 -17.90
C ILE A 80 -2.93 11.05 -17.19
N LEU A 81 -3.10 9.90 -17.85
CA LEU A 81 -3.75 8.74 -17.25
C LEU A 81 -2.89 8.13 -16.14
N GLN A 82 -1.57 8.09 -16.33
CA GLN A 82 -0.62 7.64 -15.32
C GLN A 82 -0.71 8.47 -14.03
N ILE A 83 -0.76 9.81 -14.15
CA ILE A 83 -0.95 10.71 -13.01
C ILE A 83 -2.29 10.45 -12.30
N ARG A 84 -3.40 10.35 -13.05
CA ARG A 84 -4.72 10.09 -12.47
C ARG A 84 -4.77 8.77 -11.71
N LEU A 85 -4.16 7.73 -12.26
CA LEU A 85 -4.08 6.42 -11.61
C LEU A 85 -3.18 6.43 -10.37
N CYS A 86 -2.10 7.21 -10.35
CA CYS A 86 -1.28 7.39 -9.14
C CYS A 86 -2.06 8.09 -8.03
N ILE A 87 -2.82 9.14 -8.35
CA ILE A 87 -3.69 9.82 -7.39
C ILE A 87 -4.73 8.85 -6.85
N PHE A 88 -5.38 8.09 -7.74
CA PHE A 88 -6.33 7.06 -7.34
C PHE A 88 -5.69 6.01 -6.43
N ASN A 89 -4.48 5.54 -6.76
CA ASN A 89 -3.76 4.56 -5.95
C ASN A 89 -3.42 5.10 -4.54
N ILE A 90 -3.02 6.37 -4.42
CA ILE A 90 -2.84 7.06 -3.13
C ILE A 90 -4.16 7.05 -2.33
N LEU A 91 -5.28 7.40 -2.95
CA LEU A 91 -6.59 7.41 -2.29
C LEU A 91 -6.99 6.01 -1.79
N VAL A 92 -6.79 4.98 -2.61
CA VAL A 92 -7.07 3.58 -2.21
C VAL A 92 -6.14 3.15 -1.07
N THR A 93 -4.86 3.56 -1.08
CA THR A 93 -3.91 3.27 0.00
C THR A 93 -4.29 3.95 1.31
N ILE A 94 -4.81 5.18 1.25
CA ILE A 94 -5.37 5.87 2.43
C ILE A 94 -6.61 5.11 2.94
N GLY A 95 -7.50 4.68 2.05
CA GLY A 95 -8.64 3.84 2.40
C GLY A 95 -8.23 2.53 3.06
N PHE A 96 -7.16 1.89 2.58
CA PHE A 96 -6.57 0.70 3.20
C PHE A 96 -6.10 0.98 4.64
N LEU A 97 -5.40 2.09 4.89
CA LEU A 97 -4.96 2.47 6.23
C LEU A 97 -6.14 2.72 7.18
N ILE A 98 -7.19 3.39 6.72
CA ILE A 98 -8.41 3.63 7.51
C ILE A 98 -9.09 2.29 7.84
N TYR A 99 -9.28 1.42 6.85
CA TYR A 99 -9.92 0.13 7.03
C TYR A 99 -9.11 -0.78 7.97
N LEU A 100 -7.78 -0.77 7.86
CA LEU A 100 -6.88 -1.44 8.78
C LEU A 100 -7.07 -0.94 10.22
N GLY A 101 -7.09 0.39 10.41
CA GLY A 101 -7.30 0.99 11.73
C GLY A 101 -8.63 0.57 12.36
N ILE A 102 -9.70 0.52 11.57
CA ILE A 102 -11.02 0.04 12.01
C ILE A 102 -10.95 -1.44 12.43
N GLN A 103 -10.28 -2.30 11.64
CA GLN A 103 -10.14 -3.72 11.98
C GLN A 103 -9.35 -3.92 13.28
N ILE A 104 -8.23 -3.21 13.44
CA ILE A 104 -7.44 -3.24 14.68
C ILE A 104 -8.30 -2.80 15.85
N TRP A 105 -9.01 -1.68 15.74
CA TRP A 105 -9.86 -1.17 16.82
C TRP A 105 -10.97 -2.15 17.21
N GLN A 106 -11.66 -2.75 16.23
CA GLN A 106 -12.68 -3.76 16.49
C GLN A 106 -12.12 -4.99 17.20
N ILE A 107 -10.93 -5.45 16.81
CA ILE A 107 -10.27 -6.62 17.41
C ILE A 107 -9.80 -6.30 18.84
N CYS A 108 -9.14 -5.15 19.03
CA CYS A 108 -8.64 -4.72 20.33
C CYS A 108 -9.78 -4.50 21.33
N SER A 109 -10.88 -3.89 20.88
CA SER A 109 -12.06 -3.60 21.73
C SER A 109 -12.84 -4.86 22.09
N ALA A 110 -12.98 -5.82 21.17
CA ALA A 110 -13.74 -7.05 21.43
C ALA A 110 -13.00 -8.03 22.34
N GLU A 111 -11.67 -8.12 22.21
CA GLU A 111 -10.86 -9.17 22.86
C GLU A 111 -9.91 -8.61 23.94
N ASN A 112 -10.00 -7.31 24.27
CA ASN A 112 -9.07 -6.57 25.14
C ASN A 112 -7.60 -6.81 24.76
N LEU A 113 -7.30 -6.78 23.45
CA LEU A 113 -5.95 -6.96 22.92
C LEU A 113 -5.21 -5.62 22.81
N GLU A 114 -3.91 -5.61 23.12
CA GLU A 114 -3.05 -4.46 22.85
C GLU A 114 -2.36 -4.59 21.48
N PHE A 115 -2.33 -3.50 20.72
CA PHE A 115 -1.69 -3.49 19.40
C PHE A 115 -0.20 -3.14 19.49
N GLY A 116 0.64 -4.14 19.22
CA GLY A 116 2.07 -4.02 19.00
C GLY A 116 2.42 -3.62 17.58
N PHE A 117 3.00 -2.43 17.43
CA PHE A 117 3.47 -1.90 16.16
C PHE A 117 4.61 -2.76 15.57
N ARG A 118 4.52 -3.06 14.27
CA ARG A 118 5.62 -3.62 13.50
C ARG A 118 6.09 -2.63 12.45
N PHE A 119 7.38 -2.71 12.12
CA PHE A 119 8.00 -1.87 11.10
C PHE A 119 7.25 -1.92 9.76
N TRP A 120 6.74 -3.09 9.36
CA TRP A 120 6.05 -3.28 8.07
C TRP A 120 4.79 -2.41 7.90
N LEU A 121 4.19 -1.94 9.00
CA LEU A 121 3.05 -1.01 8.94
C LEU A 121 3.43 0.34 8.30
N CYS A 122 4.71 0.68 8.20
CA CYS A 122 5.14 1.90 7.51
C CYS A 122 5.08 1.79 5.97
N MET A 123 4.99 0.58 5.41
CA MET A 123 5.04 0.37 3.95
C MET A 123 3.95 1.10 3.15
N PRO A 124 2.67 1.12 3.58
CA PRO A 124 1.63 1.92 2.92
C PRO A 124 1.95 3.42 2.92
N ILE A 125 2.54 3.93 4.00
CA ILE A 125 2.92 5.35 4.11
C ILE A 125 4.05 5.67 3.14
N VAL A 126 5.07 4.81 3.09
CA VAL A 126 6.17 4.91 2.12
C VAL A 126 5.64 4.84 0.68
N SER A 127 4.70 3.93 0.41
CA SER A 127 4.04 3.81 -0.91
C SER A 127 3.33 5.11 -1.32
N ILE A 128 2.63 5.78 -0.41
CA ILE A 128 1.97 7.07 -0.68
C ILE A 128 3.00 8.12 -1.09
N ILE A 129 4.12 8.23 -0.36
CA ILE A 129 5.19 9.19 -0.68
C ILE A 129 5.78 8.90 -2.06
N LEU A 130 6.04 7.64 -2.37
CA LEU A 130 6.59 7.23 -3.67
C LEU A 130 5.63 7.52 -4.83
N HIS A 131 4.33 7.25 -4.66
CA HIS A 131 3.33 7.62 -5.67
C HIS A 131 3.22 9.15 -5.85
N TYR A 132 3.32 9.92 -4.78
CA TYR A 132 3.33 11.39 -4.85
C TYR A 132 4.54 11.91 -5.64
N LEU A 133 5.72 11.37 -5.34
CA LEU A 133 6.93 11.67 -6.09
C LEU A 133 6.73 11.31 -7.57
N ALA A 134 6.20 10.12 -7.89
CA ALA A 134 5.92 9.69 -9.26
C ALA A 134 5.05 10.70 -10.01
N ILE A 135 3.97 11.19 -9.39
CA ILE A 135 3.09 12.23 -9.97
C ILE A 135 3.89 13.48 -10.34
N ARG A 136 4.69 14.00 -9.40
CA ARG A 136 5.48 15.22 -9.61
C ARG A 136 6.47 15.05 -10.76
N GLY A 137 7.15 13.91 -10.82
CA GLY A 137 8.08 13.63 -11.91
C GLY A 137 7.37 13.55 -13.27
N ILE A 138 6.26 12.81 -13.36
CA ILE A 138 5.53 12.64 -14.63
C ILE A 138 4.99 13.99 -15.13
N GLY A 139 4.49 14.82 -14.22
CA GLY A 139 3.98 16.16 -14.53
C GLY A 139 5.07 17.10 -15.07
N ALA A 140 6.27 17.07 -14.49
CA ALA A 140 7.40 17.87 -14.97
C ALA A 140 7.83 17.47 -16.39
N ASP A 141 7.94 16.16 -16.65
CA ASP A 141 8.29 15.67 -17.99
C ASP A 141 7.26 16.06 -19.05
N GLU A 142 5.98 15.98 -18.68
CA GLU A 142 4.86 16.35 -19.55
C GLU A 142 4.88 17.84 -19.90
N ALA A 143 5.25 18.70 -18.94
CA ALA A 143 5.41 20.13 -19.15
C ALA A 143 6.57 20.45 -20.09
N MET A 144 7.72 19.75 -19.95
CA MET A 144 8.87 19.91 -20.85
C MET A 144 8.53 19.53 -22.30
N ILE A 145 7.80 18.44 -22.50
CA ILE A 145 7.37 18.00 -23.84
C ILE A 145 6.46 19.05 -24.49
N ARG A 146 5.47 19.56 -23.74
CA ARG A 146 4.56 20.60 -24.26
C ARG A 146 5.25 21.93 -24.53
N ALA A 147 6.27 22.28 -23.74
CA ALA A 147 7.05 23.50 -23.99
C ALA A 147 7.87 23.39 -25.28
N ALA A 148 8.48 22.23 -25.55
CA ALA A 148 9.21 21.98 -26.79
C ALA A 148 8.30 22.00 -28.02
N GLU A 149 7.07 21.49 -27.90
CA GLU A 149 6.09 21.48 -28.98
C GLU A 149 5.57 22.88 -29.33
N ARG A 150 5.54 23.82 -28.37
CA ARG A 150 5.14 25.22 -28.60
C ARG A 150 6.18 26.07 -29.36
N LEU A 151 7.45 25.64 -29.36
CA LEU A 151 8.55 26.35 -30.03
C LEU A 151 8.73 25.92 -31.49
N ARG A 152 7.95 24.94 -31.95
CA ARG A 152 8.05 24.32 -33.26
C ARG A 152 6.80 24.65 -34.08
#